data_AF-A0A496Q595-F1
#
_entry.id   AF-A0A496Q595-F1
#
_cell.length_a   1.000
_cell.length_b   1.000
_cell.length_c   1.000
_cell.angle_alpha   90.00
_cell.angle_beta   90.00
_cell.angle_gamma   90.00
#
_symmetry.space_group_name_H-M   'P 1'
#
loop_
_entity.id
_entity.type
_entity.pdbx_description
1 polymer ?
#
loop_
_entity_poly.entity_id
_entity_poly.type
_entity_poly.pdbx_seq_one_letter_code
_entity_poly.pdbx_strand_id
1 'polypeptide(L)'
;MTTSQTVQASRSVLSFFGTVLLLTGALIMAGHSDFIRPEGVPWFMLGAGLSAAGYLLSVSCGRHRVLVFWIVTVGVRCILLYSAPGDDVWRYIWEGQIQLEGFSPYLHPPADPVLEGFRNPDWLKINHPGTSAIYPPLTQLGLRLLAWMNPATWFFKTAMVVPDLVICLLLFLRFRVRRALVYAWNPMVIYSFAGGGHFDAWFLLPLVACWLLMDTKGDRAPWLENRIELAGAFLIGVSAAVKWVTLPILGWLVWQRLRKREFGWAIMLLGFGLLPFLLALSVFVLTVDGLGPLVPREFTMVTRGCELVPWIIEQGWPHTYESNSISLGAIALVSGLLVLTVRRFDRMVELLIVALIVLGPSNHAWYFTWGLPFAVASRNWGSILLSLTGFTYFRLHMTLALTGKWVLTGIERSILWGPPVLGWLEWLLIGRRSDGSR
;
A
#
# COMPACT_ATOMS: atom_id res chain seq x y z
N MET A 1 -34.54 30.83 -11.00
CA MET A 1 -34.69 29.43 -10.51
C MET A 1 -34.22 28.37 -11.53
N THR A 2 -34.09 28.69 -12.82
CA THR A 2 -33.78 27.73 -13.91
C THR A 2 -32.31 27.30 -14.00
N THR A 3 -31.34 28.19 -13.73
CA THR A 3 -29.89 27.90 -13.84
C THR A 3 -29.34 26.96 -12.75
N SER A 4 -29.94 26.95 -11.55
CA SER A 4 -29.51 26.04 -10.47
C SER A 4 -29.96 24.60 -10.72
N GLN A 5 -31.17 24.42 -11.25
CA GLN A 5 -31.72 23.10 -11.54
C GLN A 5 -31.02 22.42 -12.73
N THR A 6 -30.64 23.16 -13.77
CA THR A 6 -29.87 22.61 -14.90
C THR A 6 -28.46 22.17 -14.49
N VAL A 7 -27.78 22.95 -13.64
CA VAL A 7 -26.46 22.58 -13.10
C VAL A 7 -26.55 21.36 -12.17
N GLN A 8 -27.67 21.20 -11.45
CA GLN A 8 -27.90 20.03 -10.61
C GLN A 8 -28.17 18.78 -11.44
N ALA A 9 -28.99 18.89 -12.50
CA ALA A 9 -29.27 17.78 -13.41
C ALA A 9 -28.00 17.30 -14.14
N SER A 10 -27.16 18.21 -14.62
CA SER A 10 -25.91 17.85 -15.31
C SER A 10 -24.93 17.11 -14.38
N ARG A 11 -24.81 17.52 -13.12
CA ARG A 11 -23.97 16.83 -12.13
C ARG A 11 -24.49 15.44 -11.77
N SER A 12 -25.81 15.24 -11.75
CA SER A 12 -26.39 13.91 -11.53
C SER A 12 -26.13 12.96 -12.70
N VAL A 13 -26.22 13.45 -13.94
CA VAL A 13 -25.88 12.66 -15.14
C VAL A 13 -24.39 12.29 -15.15
N LEU A 14 -23.50 13.24 -14.85
CA LEU A 14 -22.06 12.98 -14.78
C LEU A 14 -21.69 11.98 -13.67
N SER A 15 -22.35 12.08 -12.51
CA SER A 15 -22.19 11.12 -11.40
C SER A 15 -22.61 9.71 -11.82
N PHE A 16 -23.76 9.56 -12.48
CA PHE A 16 -24.22 8.28 -13.01
C PHE A 16 -23.24 7.71 -14.04
N PHE A 17 -22.83 8.53 -15.01
CA PHE A 17 -21.88 8.12 -16.05
C PHE A 17 -20.52 7.71 -15.45
N GLY A 18 -20.04 8.44 -14.45
CA GLY A 18 -18.82 8.10 -13.70
C GLY A 18 -18.92 6.74 -13.02
N THR A 19 -20.04 6.42 -12.38
CA THR A 19 -20.29 5.11 -11.77
C THR A 19 -20.35 3.99 -12.82
N VAL A 20 -21.02 4.21 -13.95
CA VAL A 20 -21.10 3.22 -15.04
C VAL A 20 -19.72 2.92 -15.61
N LEU A 21 -18.89 3.94 -15.88
CA LEU A 21 -17.53 3.74 -16.36
C LEU A 21 -16.66 2.98 -15.35
N LEU A 22 -16.80 3.29 -14.06
CA LEU A 22 -16.07 2.58 -13.00
C LEU A 22 -16.43 1.09 -12.94
N LEU A 23 -17.73 0.76 -12.98
CA LEU A 23 -18.20 -0.62 -12.96
C LEU A 23 -17.80 -1.37 -14.24
N THR A 24 -17.96 -0.73 -15.40
CA THR A 24 -17.59 -1.32 -16.70
C THR A 24 -16.10 -1.61 -16.77
N GLY A 25 -15.28 -0.65 -16.35
CA GLY A 25 -13.84 -0.83 -16.30
C GLY A 25 -13.43 -1.94 -15.34
N ALA A 26 -14.04 -2.03 -14.15
CA ALA A 26 -13.79 -3.10 -13.20
C ALA A 26 -14.16 -4.49 -13.75
N LEU A 27 -15.26 -4.62 -14.49
CA LEU A 27 -15.64 -5.87 -15.17
C LEU A 27 -14.63 -6.28 -16.23
N ILE A 28 -14.17 -5.33 -17.05
CA ILE A 28 -13.14 -5.60 -18.07
C ILE A 28 -11.83 -6.03 -17.42
N MET A 29 -11.40 -5.35 -16.34
CA MET A 29 -10.21 -5.72 -15.58
C MET A 29 -10.33 -7.13 -15.00
N ALA A 30 -11.46 -7.48 -14.38
CA ALA A 30 -11.68 -8.80 -13.80
C ALA A 30 -11.53 -9.93 -14.85
N GLY A 31 -12.00 -9.70 -16.08
CA GLY A 31 -11.89 -10.67 -17.17
C GLY A 31 -10.49 -10.85 -17.76
N HIS A 32 -9.55 -9.95 -17.46
CA HIS A 32 -8.23 -9.89 -18.12
C HIS A 32 -7.06 -9.70 -17.14
N SER A 33 -7.23 -10.03 -15.87
CA SER A 33 -6.21 -9.85 -14.83
C SER A 33 -5.23 -11.02 -14.70
N ASP A 34 -5.36 -12.08 -15.52
CA ASP A 34 -4.40 -13.18 -15.56
C ASP A 34 -3.19 -12.76 -16.40
N PHE A 35 -2.15 -12.27 -15.74
CA PHE A 35 -0.95 -11.77 -16.41
C PHE A 35 0.06 -12.86 -16.79
N ILE A 36 -0.22 -14.13 -16.49
CA ILE A 36 0.47 -15.26 -17.12
C ILE A 36 0.18 -15.25 -18.63
N ARG A 37 -1.00 -14.73 -19.01
CA ARG A 37 -1.47 -14.54 -20.38
C ARG A 37 -1.29 -13.06 -20.81
N PRO A 38 -0.14 -12.70 -21.40
CA PRO A 38 0.19 -11.30 -21.70
C PRO A 38 -0.80 -10.62 -22.67
N GLU A 39 -1.54 -11.38 -23.47
CA GLU A 39 -2.59 -10.89 -24.37
C GLU A 39 -3.76 -10.20 -23.64
N GLY A 40 -3.95 -10.49 -22.35
CA GLY A 40 -4.95 -9.82 -21.50
C GLY A 40 -4.54 -8.39 -21.10
N VAL A 41 -3.25 -8.08 -21.09
CA VAL A 41 -2.72 -6.81 -20.56
C VAL A 41 -3.34 -5.57 -21.24
N PRO A 42 -3.46 -5.47 -22.58
CA PRO A 42 -4.09 -4.32 -23.22
C PRO A 42 -5.55 -4.11 -22.79
N TRP A 43 -6.32 -5.19 -22.65
CA TRP A 43 -7.71 -5.15 -22.20
C TRP A 43 -7.83 -4.76 -20.73
N PHE A 44 -6.95 -5.31 -19.89
CA PHE A 44 -6.84 -4.91 -18.49
C PHE A 44 -6.55 -3.40 -18.37
N MET A 45 -5.61 -2.88 -19.17
CA MET A 45 -5.29 -1.46 -19.19
C MET A 45 -6.45 -0.59 -19.70
N LEU A 46 -7.20 -1.04 -20.70
CA LEU A 46 -8.42 -0.38 -21.15
C LEU A 46 -9.45 -0.29 -20.01
N GLY A 47 -9.68 -1.40 -19.31
CA GLY A 47 -10.56 -1.45 -18.14
C GLY A 47 -10.09 -0.53 -17.01
N ALA A 48 -8.78 -0.47 -16.76
CA ALA A 48 -8.18 0.43 -15.79
C ALA A 48 -8.36 1.91 -16.20
N GLY A 49 -8.20 2.23 -17.49
CA GLY A 49 -8.42 3.57 -18.03
C GLY A 49 -9.88 4.03 -17.91
N LEU A 50 -10.84 3.15 -18.25
CA LEU A 50 -12.27 3.43 -18.04
C LEU A 50 -12.59 3.62 -16.55
N SER A 51 -12.03 2.79 -15.69
CA SER A 51 -12.20 2.90 -14.24
C SER A 51 -11.62 4.20 -13.69
N ALA A 52 -10.44 4.61 -14.15
CA ALA A 52 -9.80 5.87 -13.79
C ALA A 52 -10.62 7.08 -14.25
N ALA A 53 -11.17 7.05 -15.47
CA ALA A 53 -12.06 8.09 -15.97
C ALA A 53 -13.34 8.18 -15.12
N GLY A 54 -13.97 7.03 -14.82
CA GLY A 54 -15.16 6.96 -13.97
C GLY A 54 -14.91 7.48 -12.55
N TYR A 55 -13.76 7.11 -11.97
CA TYR A 55 -13.29 7.62 -10.68
C TYR A 55 -13.10 9.15 -10.71
N LEU A 56 -12.37 9.70 -11.67
CA LEU A 56 -12.10 11.14 -11.77
C LEU A 56 -13.38 11.95 -11.96
N LEU A 57 -14.32 11.48 -12.78
CA LEU A 57 -15.65 12.09 -12.93
C LEU A 57 -16.42 12.07 -11.60
N SER A 58 -16.37 10.94 -10.89
CA SER A 58 -17.08 10.77 -9.63
C SER A 58 -16.54 11.66 -8.51
N VAL A 59 -15.21 11.78 -8.39
CA VAL A 59 -14.54 12.68 -7.44
C VAL A 59 -14.82 14.14 -7.79
N SER A 60 -14.77 14.51 -9.07
CA SER A 60 -15.04 15.87 -9.55
C SER A 60 -16.48 16.32 -9.27
N CYS A 61 -17.45 15.41 -9.40
CA CYS A 61 -18.86 15.70 -9.10
C CYS A 61 -19.10 15.93 -7.60
N GLY A 62 -18.43 15.14 -6.75
CA GLY A 62 -18.43 15.30 -5.28
C GLY A 62 -19.79 15.14 -4.59
N ARG A 63 -20.82 14.65 -5.29
CA ARG A 63 -22.19 14.47 -4.80
C ARG A 63 -22.71 13.10 -5.18
N HIS A 64 -22.66 12.17 -4.24
CA HIS A 64 -23.27 10.85 -4.36
C HIS A 64 -24.13 10.58 -3.12
N ARG A 65 -25.25 9.87 -3.30
CA ARG A 65 -26.06 9.41 -2.17
C ARG A 65 -25.24 8.39 -1.37
N VAL A 66 -25.40 8.37 -0.04
CA VAL A 66 -24.68 7.44 0.84
C VAL A 66 -24.91 5.98 0.42
N LEU A 67 -26.15 5.64 0.03
CA LEU A 67 -26.46 4.31 -0.49
C LEU A 67 -25.67 3.96 -1.76
N VAL A 68 -25.65 4.87 -2.74
CA VAL A 68 -24.89 4.68 -3.99
C VAL A 68 -23.39 4.56 -3.71
N PHE A 69 -22.86 5.40 -2.81
CA PHE A 69 -21.48 5.31 -2.36
C PHE A 69 -21.13 3.90 -1.90
N TRP A 70 -21.91 3.32 -0.99
CA TRP A 70 -21.63 2.00 -0.43
C TRP A 70 -21.90 0.85 -1.40
N ILE A 71 -22.99 0.90 -2.18
CA ILE A 71 -23.27 -0.11 -3.21
C ILE A 71 -22.11 -0.21 -4.19
N VAL A 72 -21.61 0.92 -4.69
CA VAL A 72 -20.49 0.92 -5.63
C VAL A 72 -19.19 0.51 -4.95
N THR A 73 -18.89 1.05 -3.75
CA THR A 73 -17.67 0.70 -2.99
C THR A 73 -17.56 -0.81 -2.77
N VAL A 74 -18.64 -1.48 -2.35
CA VAL A 74 -18.67 -2.93 -2.14
C VAL A 74 -18.73 -3.66 -3.49
N GLY A 75 -19.60 -3.21 -4.41
CA GLY A 75 -19.83 -3.88 -5.69
C GLY A 75 -18.57 -4.01 -6.56
N VAL A 76 -17.76 -2.96 -6.69
CA VAL A 76 -16.51 -3.02 -7.48
C VAL A 76 -15.47 -3.97 -6.86
N ARG A 77 -15.44 -4.09 -5.53
CA ARG A 77 -14.57 -5.05 -4.83
C ARG A 77 -15.07 -6.47 -5.04
N CYS A 78 -16.37 -6.70 -4.95
CA CYS A 78 -16.98 -7.99 -5.27
C CYS A 78 -16.69 -8.41 -6.72
N ILE A 79 -16.76 -7.48 -7.69
CA ILE A 79 -16.39 -7.75 -9.09
C ILE A 79 -14.92 -8.17 -9.17
N LEU A 80 -14.00 -7.37 -8.61
CA LEU A 80 -12.57 -7.67 -8.72
C LEU A 80 -12.11 -8.84 -7.85
N LEU A 81 -12.88 -9.28 -6.84
CA LEU A 81 -12.60 -10.52 -6.12
C LEU A 81 -12.56 -11.75 -7.05
N TYR A 82 -13.28 -11.72 -8.18
CA TYR A 82 -13.24 -12.77 -9.21
C TYR A 82 -12.03 -12.68 -10.16
N SER A 83 -11.22 -11.63 -10.07
CA SER A 83 -9.96 -11.51 -10.84
C SER A 83 -9.02 -12.66 -10.51
N ALA A 84 -8.19 -13.08 -11.47
CA ALA A 84 -7.00 -13.89 -11.16
C ALA A 84 -6.16 -13.20 -10.07
N PRO A 85 -5.65 -13.93 -9.07
CA PRO A 85 -4.82 -13.36 -8.02
C PRO A 85 -3.49 -12.87 -8.61
N GLY A 86 -2.89 -11.87 -7.97
CA GLY A 86 -1.51 -11.48 -8.26
C GLY A 86 -0.52 -12.55 -7.79
N ASP A 87 0.69 -12.52 -8.36
CA ASP A 87 1.71 -13.55 -8.17
C ASP A 87 2.07 -13.78 -6.68
N ASP A 88 2.05 -12.73 -5.86
CA ASP A 88 2.38 -12.82 -4.44
C ASP A 88 1.40 -13.68 -3.63
N VAL A 89 0.13 -13.84 -4.06
CA VAL A 89 -0.87 -14.62 -3.31
C VAL A 89 -0.46 -16.09 -3.19
N TRP A 90 0.16 -16.64 -4.23
CA TRP A 90 0.68 -18.02 -4.20
C TRP A 90 1.77 -18.16 -3.15
N ARG A 91 2.64 -17.16 -3.04
CA ARG A 91 3.66 -17.09 -2.01
C ARG A 91 3.05 -16.94 -0.62
N TYR A 92 2.01 -16.13 -0.45
CA TYR A 92 1.32 -15.97 0.83
C TYR A 92 0.72 -17.27 1.36
N ILE A 93 0.05 -18.02 0.47
CA ILE A 93 -0.54 -19.31 0.79
C ILE A 93 0.56 -20.30 1.17
N TRP A 94 1.60 -20.42 0.34
CA TRP A 94 2.72 -21.32 0.57
C TRP A 94 3.43 -21.05 1.90
N GLU A 95 3.83 -19.80 2.15
CA GLU A 95 4.53 -19.42 3.39
C GLU A 95 3.64 -19.65 4.62
N GLY A 96 2.32 -19.48 4.50
CA GLY A 96 1.38 -19.83 5.56
C GLY A 96 1.29 -21.34 5.80
N GLN A 97 1.26 -22.16 4.74
CA GLN A 97 1.16 -23.62 4.82
C GLN A 97 2.41 -24.26 5.44
N ILE A 98 3.61 -23.88 4.99
CA ILE A 98 4.85 -24.49 5.51
C ILE A 98 5.07 -24.19 7.01
N GLN A 99 4.56 -23.06 7.51
CA GLN A 99 4.55 -22.77 8.94
C GLN A 99 3.66 -23.72 9.76
N LEU A 100 2.60 -24.28 9.15
CA LEU A 100 1.74 -25.27 9.82
C LEU A 100 2.46 -26.61 9.98
N GLU A 101 3.38 -26.90 9.06
CA GLU A 101 4.26 -28.07 9.07
C GLU A 101 5.51 -27.86 9.96
N GLY A 102 5.63 -26.70 10.62
CA GLY A 102 6.73 -26.37 11.51
C GLY A 102 7.96 -25.79 10.83
N PHE A 103 7.93 -25.54 9.51
CA PHE A 103 9.05 -24.94 8.78
C PHE A 103 8.99 -23.41 8.79
N SER A 104 10.15 -22.78 8.95
CA SER A 104 10.30 -21.34 8.91
C SER A 104 10.48 -20.81 7.49
N PRO A 105 9.58 -19.96 6.96
CA PRO A 105 9.76 -19.31 5.65
C PRO A 105 11.01 -18.41 5.56
N TYR A 106 11.56 -17.97 6.69
CA TYR A 106 12.80 -17.18 6.72
C TYR A 106 14.05 -18.04 6.53
N LEU A 107 13.97 -19.33 6.88
CA LEU A 107 15.06 -20.29 6.76
C LEU A 107 14.96 -21.06 5.44
N HIS A 108 13.75 -21.50 5.09
CA HIS A 108 13.49 -22.37 3.95
C HIS A 108 12.75 -21.61 2.83
N PRO A 109 13.46 -21.20 1.75
CA PRO A 109 12.80 -20.68 0.57
C PRO A 109 11.92 -21.75 -0.09
N PRO A 110 10.92 -21.39 -0.91
CA PRO A 110 10.02 -22.37 -1.56
C PRO A 110 10.73 -23.48 -2.36
N ALA A 111 11.91 -23.22 -2.91
CA ALA A 111 12.73 -24.17 -3.67
C ALA A 111 13.66 -25.04 -2.80
N ASP A 112 13.67 -24.87 -1.48
CA ASP A 112 14.46 -25.70 -0.58
C ASP A 112 14.10 -27.18 -0.75
N PRO A 113 15.09 -28.09 -0.93
CA PRO A 113 14.86 -29.52 -1.02
C PRO A 113 14.07 -30.11 0.15
N VAL A 114 14.20 -29.56 1.37
CA VAL A 114 13.45 -30.07 2.54
C VAL A 114 11.93 -29.93 2.36
N LEU A 115 11.50 -28.96 1.52
CA LEU A 115 10.09 -28.69 1.27
C LEU A 115 9.51 -29.44 0.06
N GLU A 116 10.29 -30.30 -0.61
CA GLU A 116 9.89 -30.97 -1.84
C GLU A 116 8.60 -31.80 -1.68
N GLY A 117 8.44 -32.48 -0.55
CA GLY A 117 7.26 -33.28 -0.22
C GLY A 117 5.95 -32.49 -0.06
N PHE A 118 6.02 -31.16 0.10
CA PHE A 118 4.86 -30.29 0.28
C PHE A 118 4.44 -29.56 -1.01
N ARG A 119 5.24 -29.67 -2.09
CA ARG A 119 4.96 -28.98 -3.35
C ARG A 119 3.69 -29.53 -4.01
N ASN A 120 2.81 -28.62 -4.40
CA ASN A 120 1.58 -28.91 -5.13
C ASN A 120 1.63 -28.22 -6.52
N PRO A 121 0.63 -28.42 -7.41
CA PRO A 121 0.64 -27.76 -8.72
C PRO A 121 0.70 -26.22 -8.66
N ASP A 122 0.20 -25.61 -7.59
CA ASP A 122 0.24 -24.17 -7.40
C ASP A 122 1.63 -23.64 -7.03
N TRP A 123 2.54 -24.50 -6.54
CA TRP A 123 3.94 -24.14 -6.26
C TRP A 123 4.65 -23.57 -7.50
N LEU A 124 4.30 -24.04 -8.70
CA LEU A 124 4.84 -23.53 -9.97
C LEU A 124 4.51 -22.06 -10.25
N LYS A 125 3.54 -21.49 -9.53
CA LYS A 125 3.11 -20.09 -9.67
C LYS A 125 3.81 -19.16 -8.68
N ILE A 126 4.60 -19.70 -7.75
CA ILE A 126 5.31 -18.90 -6.74
C ILE A 126 6.45 -18.14 -7.42
N ASN A 127 6.46 -16.82 -7.25
CA ASN A 127 7.55 -15.97 -7.68
C ASN A 127 8.79 -16.12 -6.76
N HIS A 128 9.98 -15.96 -7.35
CA HIS A 128 11.26 -16.03 -6.65
C HIS A 128 11.38 -17.24 -5.69
N PRO A 129 11.19 -18.49 -6.18
CA PRO A 129 11.12 -19.65 -5.31
C PRO A 129 12.46 -19.93 -4.60
N GLY A 130 13.58 -19.40 -5.10
CA GLY A 130 14.89 -19.48 -4.45
C GLY A 130 15.13 -18.48 -3.31
N THR A 131 14.16 -17.62 -2.98
CA THR A 131 14.35 -16.55 -1.97
C THR A 131 13.45 -16.78 -0.76
N SER A 132 13.98 -16.61 0.44
CA SER A 132 13.25 -16.75 1.70
C SER A 132 12.33 -15.54 1.98
N ALA A 133 11.44 -15.68 2.94
CA ALA A 133 10.47 -14.64 3.30
C ALA A 133 11.12 -13.32 3.72
N ILE A 134 10.46 -12.21 3.38
CA ILE A 134 10.86 -10.83 3.77
C ILE A 134 9.81 -10.12 4.63
N TYR A 135 8.57 -10.64 4.67
CA TYR A 135 7.51 -10.02 5.45
C TYR A 135 7.77 -10.17 6.95
N PRO A 136 7.50 -9.16 7.77
CA PRO A 136 7.74 -9.27 9.20
C PRO A 136 6.85 -10.33 9.88
N PRO A 137 7.20 -10.75 11.12
CA PRO A 137 6.57 -11.88 11.80
C PRO A 137 5.05 -11.78 11.94
N LEU A 138 4.49 -10.59 12.17
CA LEU A 138 3.04 -10.45 12.31
C LEU A 138 2.31 -10.74 11.00
N THR A 139 2.88 -10.36 9.86
CA THR A 139 2.36 -10.76 8.54
C THR A 139 2.46 -12.27 8.37
N GLN A 140 3.62 -12.88 8.65
CA GLN A 140 3.80 -14.33 8.52
C GLN A 140 2.79 -15.12 9.36
N LEU A 141 2.55 -14.72 10.61
CA LEU A 141 1.54 -15.35 11.46
C LEU A 141 0.11 -15.12 10.95
N GLY A 142 -0.17 -13.94 10.37
CA GLY A 142 -1.44 -13.70 9.69
C GLY A 142 -1.64 -14.64 8.50
N LEU A 143 -0.60 -14.86 7.68
CA LEU A 143 -0.64 -15.81 6.57
C LEU A 143 -0.83 -17.25 7.05
N ARG A 144 -0.12 -17.66 8.11
CA ARG A 144 -0.32 -18.96 8.77
C ARG A 144 -1.75 -19.15 9.24
N LEU A 145 -2.33 -18.14 9.88
CA LEU A 145 -3.72 -18.18 10.34
C LEU A 145 -4.68 -18.38 9.16
N LEU A 146 -4.48 -17.66 8.06
CA LEU A 146 -5.31 -17.81 6.86
C LEU A 146 -5.16 -19.20 6.23
N ALA A 147 -3.94 -19.73 6.14
CA ALA A 147 -3.68 -21.07 5.61
C ALA A 147 -4.34 -22.15 6.47
N TRP A 148 -4.32 -22.00 7.80
CA TRP A 148 -4.99 -22.92 8.73
C TRP A 148 -6.51 -22.92 8.55
N MET A 149 -7.11 -21.76 8.29
CA MET A 149 -8.55 -21.64 8.07
C MET A 149 -8.97 -22.17 6.70
N ASN A 150 -8.33 -21.70 5.63
CA ASN A 150 -8.60 -22.11 4.26
C ASN A 150 -7.50 -21.61 3.30
N PRO A 151 -6.68 -22.49 2.69
CA PRO A 151 -5.61 -22.10 1.77
C PRO A 151 -6.09 -21.70 0.36
N ALA A 152 -7.40 -21.46 0.16
CA ALA A 152 -7.93 -21.01 -1.12
C ALA A 152 -7.62 -19.54 -1.41
N THR A 153 -7.30 -19.24 -2.68
CA THR A 153 -6.97 -17.88 -3.15
C THR A 153 -8.06 -16.86 -2.86
N TRP A 154 -9.34 -17.21 -3.06
CA TRP A 154 -10.46 -16.32 -2.77
C TRP A 154 -10.55 -15.94 -1.29
N PHE A 155 -10.18 -16.86 -0.38
CA PHE A 155 -10.21 -16.63 1.05
C PHE A 155 -9.12 -15.64 1.47
N PHE A 156 -7.89 -15.85 0.98
CA PHE A 156 -6.78 -14.91 1.17
C PHE A 156 -7.12 -13.51 0.62
N LYS A 157 -7.65 -13.43 -0.61
CA LYS A 157 -8.07 -12.14 -1.19
C LYS A 157 -9.15 -11.45 -0.35
N THR A 158 -10.12 -12.21 0.17
CA THR A 158 -11.16 -11.66 1.05
C THR A 158 -10.56 -11.08 2.34
N ALA A 159 -9.57 -11.75 2.92
CA ALA A 159 -8.85 -11.25 4.09
C ALA A 159 -8.08 -9.93 3.83
N MET A 160 -7.72 -9.64 2.57
CA MET A 160 -7.11 -8.36 2.19
C MET A 160 -8.15 -7.25 1.99
N VAL A 161 -9.37 -7.60 1.55
CA VAL A 161 -10.48 -6.65 1.31
C VAL A 161 -11.10 -6.14 2.61
N VAL A 162 -11.19 -6.98 3.65
CA VAL A 162 -11.80 -6.60 4.94
C VAL A 162 -11.18 -5.31 5.53
N PRO A 163 -9.85 -5.22 5.75
CA PRO A 163 -9.25 -4.00 6.29
C PRO A 163 -9.39 -2.79 5.36
N ASP A 164 -9.38 -2.97 4.04
CA ASP A 164 -9.66 -1.90 3.06
C ASP A 164 -11.09 -1.33 3.22
N LEU A 165 -12.10 -2.18 3.40
CA LEU A 165 -13.46 -1.74 3.69
C LEU A 165 -13.57 -1.01 5.04
N VAL A 166 -12.81 -1.44 6.05
CA VAL A 166 -12.73 -0.72 7.33
C VAL A 166 -12.06 0.65 7.14
N ILE A 167 -11.00 0.77 6.33
CA ILE A 167 -10.41 2.07 5.98
C ILE A 167 -11.46 2.95 5.28
N CYS A 168 -12.22 2.41 4.32
CA CYS A 168 -13.32 3.12 3.67
C CYS A 168 -14.34 3.65 4.70
N LEU A 169 -14.70 2.83 5.69
CA LEU A 169 -15.62 3.22 6.75
C LEU A 169 -15.04 4.34 7.62
N LEU A 170 -13.80 4.20 8.10
CA LEU A 170 -13.15 5.21 8.93
C LEU A 170 -13.06 6.57 8.21
N LEU A 171 -12.66 6.56 6.93
CA LEU A 171 -12.58 7.77 6.10
C LEU A 171 -13.97 8.36 5.81
N PHE A 172 -14.98 7.52 5.59
CA PHE A 172 -16.36 7.96 5.43
C PHE A 172 -16.90 8.63 6.70
N LEU A 173 -16.67 8.03 7.87
CA LEU A 173 -17.12 8.58 9.15
C LEU A 173 -16.48 9.95 9.42
N ARG A 174 -15.19 10.10 9.10
CA ARG A 174 -14.45 11.36 9.29
C ARG A 174 -14.79 12.43 8.25
N PHE A 175 -14.77 12.08 6.96
CA PHE A 175 -14.75 13.06 5.86
C PHE A 175 -15.99 13.03 4.96
N ARG A 176 -16.91 12.10 5.21
CA ARG A 176 -18.12 11.83 4.43
C ARG A 176 -17.80 11.45 2.98
N VAL A 177 -18.85 11.18 2.21
CA VAL A 177 -18.80 10.69 0.82
C VAL A 177 -17.79 11.47 -0.04
N ARG A 178 -17.92 12.80 -0.08
CA ARG A 178 -17.18 13.64 -1.05
C ARG A 178 -15.67 13.42 -1.03
N ARG A 179 -15.07 13.29 0.17
CA ARG A 179 -13.62 13.10 0.29
C ARG A 179 -13.27 11.61 0.36
N ALA A 180 -14.09 10.78 1.02
CA ALA A 180 -13.85 9.35 1.09
C ALA A 180 -13.80 8.68 -0.29
N LEU A 181 -14.48 9.24 -1.30
CA LEU A 181 -14.39 8.81 -2.71
C LEU A 181 -12.95 8.73 -3.22
N VAL A 182 -12.05 9.63 -2.79
CA VAL A 182 -10.65 9.67 -3.23
C VAL A 182 -9.94 8.34 -2.98
N TYR A 183 -10.31 7.64 -1.91
CA TYR A 183 -9.79 6.31 -1.58
C TYR A 183 -10.76 5.20 -2.03
N ALA A 184 -12.02 5.28 -1.61
CA ALA A 184 -12.96 4.17 -1.72
C ALA A 184 -13.26 3.74 -3.16
N TRP A 185 -13.25 4.68 -4.11
CA TRP A 185 -13.53 4.42 -5.53
C TRP A 185 -12.26 4.46 -6.38
N ASN A 186 -11.08 4.52 -5.77
CA ASN A 186 -9.83 4.55 -6.51
C ASN A 186 -9.54 3.18 -7.15
N PRO A 187 -9.39 3.08 -8.48
CA PRO A 187 -9.24 1.78 -9.15
C PRO A 187 -7.99 1.02 -8.73
N MET A 188 -6.89 1.71 -8.40
CA MET A 188 -5.67 1.05 -7.94
C MET A 188 -5.85 0.43 -6.55
N VAL A 189 -6.57 1.10 -5.64
CA VAL A 189 -6.94 0.53 -4.32
C VAL A 189 -7.77 -0.73 -4.49
N ILE A 190 -8.84 -0.63 -5.28
CA ILE A 190 -9.78 -1.73 -5.49
C ILE A 190 -9.05 -2.92 -6.14
N TYR A 191 -8.27 -2.67 -7.20
CA TYR A 191 -7.50 -3.73 -7.84
C TYR A 191 -6.46 -4.31 -6.90
N SER A 192 -5.65 -3.51 -6.20
CA SER A 192 -4.55 -4.04 -5.38
C SER A 192 -5.05 -4.99 -4.29
N PHE A 193 -6.18 -4.66 -3.64
CA PHE A 193 -6.67 -5.44 -2.49
C PHE A 193 -7.67 -6.52 -2.90
N ALA A 194 -8.66 -6.19 -3.74
CA ALA A 194 -9.67 -7.16 -4.17
C ALA A 194 -9.23 -7.97 -5.40
N GLY A 195 -8.54 -7.35 -6.36
CA GLY A 195 -8.07 -7.99 -7.59
C GLY A 195 -6.81 -8.81 -7.36
N GLY A 196 -5.69 -8.13 -7.12
CA GLY A 196 -4.36 -8.72 -6.91
C GLY A 196 -4.21 -9.46 -5.59
N GLY A 197 -4.95 -9.08 -4.54
CA GLY A 197 -4.89 -9.77 -3.24
C GLY A 197 -3.67 -9.38 -2.40
N HIS A 198 -3.16 -8.16 -2.53
CA HIS A 198 -2.04 -7.67 -1.72
C HIS A 198 -2.49 -7.28 -0.31
N PHE A 199 -1.71 -7.66 0.70
CA PHE A 199 -2.06 -7.46 2.11
C PHE A 199 -1.81 -6.04 2.62
N ASP A 200 -1.39 -5.09 1.78
CA ASP A 200 -0.97 -3.74 2.19
C ASP A 200 -2.04 -2.97 2.99
N ALA A 201 -3.33 -3.27 2.83
CA ALA A 201 -4.39 -2.73 3.68
C ALA A 201 -4.20 -3.08 5.18
N TRP A 202 -3.50 -4.16 5.51
CA TRP A 202 -3.23 -4.61 6.88
C TRP A 202 -2.35 -3.64 7.66
N PHE A 203 -1.35 -3.01 7.02
CA PHE A 203 -0.52 -2.01 7.69
C PHE A 203 -1.15 -0.60 7.57
N LEU A 204 -1.87 -0.33 6.47
CA LEU A 204 -2.55 0.95 6.29
C LEU A 204 -3.67 1.15 7.31
N LEU A 205 -4.45 0.13 7.65
CA LEU A 205 -5.56 0.23 8.60
C LEU A 205 -5.12 0.78 9.98
N PRO A 206 -4.16 0.16 10.70
CA PRO A 206 -3.72 0.68 11.99
C PRO A 206 -3.07 2.07 11.85
N LEU A 207 -2.38 2.35 10.74
CA LEU A 207 -1.81 3.68 10.50
C LEU A 207 -2.88 4.76 10.30
N VAL A 208 -3.94 4.47 9.55
CA VAL A 208 -5.09 5.36 9.36
C VAL A 208 -5.85 5.54 10.67
N ALA A 209 -6.05 4.46 11.44
CA ALA A 209 -6.67 4.54 12.76
C ALA A 209 -5.85 5.44 13.70
N CYS A 210 -4.53 5.27 13.74
CA CYS A 210 -3.62 6.12 14.50
C CYS A 210 -3.75 7.59 14.11
N TRP A 211 -3.70 7.89 12.80
CA TRP A 211 -3.89 9.24 12.30
C TRP A 211 -5.20 9.88 12.77
N LEU A 212 -6.32 9.19 12.61
CA LEU A 212 -7.64 9.70 12.98
C LEU A 212 -7.79 9.88 14.51
N LEU A 213 -7.17 9.01 15.30
CA LEU A 213 -7.12 9.13 16.75
C LEU A 213 -6.29 10.35 17.19
N MET A 214 -5.17 10.65 16.52
CA MET A 214 -4.29 11.77 16.85
C MET A 214 -4.76 13.12 16.27
N ASP A 215 -5.48 13.15 15.14
CA ASP A 215 -5.95 14.37 14.45
C ASP A 215 -7.24 14.97 15.05
N THR A 216 -7.69 14.48 16.19
CA THR A 216 -8.91 14.96 16.83
C THR A 216 -8.63 16.22 17.65
N LYS A 217 -9.27 17.33 17.25
CA LYS A 217 -9.14 18.65 17.88
C LYS A 217 -10.09 18.80 19.08
N GLY A 218 -9.59 19.35 20.17
CA GLY A 218 -10.36 19.74 21.35
C GLY A 218 -9.50 19.71 22.62
N ASP A 219 -9.84 20.51 23.61
CA ASP A 219 -9.23 20.41 24.94
C ASP A 219 -9.61 19.07 25.55
N ARG A 220 -8.60 18.23 25.74
CA ARG A 220 -8.76 16.91 26.36
C ARG A 220 -8.12 16.94 27.72
N ALA A 221 -8.68 16.15 28.62
CA ALA A 221 -8.00 15.88 29.88
C ALA A 221 -6.64 15.22 29.57
N PRO A 222 -5.54 15.63 30.24
CA PRO A 222 -4.20 15.12 29.94
C PRO A 222 -4.07 13.59 29.98
N TRP A 223 -4.81 12.92 30.87
CA TRP A 223 -4.81 11.46 30.96
C TRP A 223 -5.33 10.78 29.69
N LEU A 224 -6.28 11.42 28.98
CA LEU A 224 -6.84 10.91 27.74
C LEU A 224 -5.85 11.10 26.59
N GLU A 225 -5.13 12.21 26.54
CA GLU A 225 -4.07 12.45 25.55
C GLU A 225 -2.96 11.40 25.68
N ASN A 226 -2.52 11.12 26.90
CA ASN A 226 -1.51 10.09 27.18
C ASN A 226 -1.97 8.69 26.71
N ARG A 227 -3.25 8.33 26.94
CA ARG A 227 -3.81 7.06 26.44
C ARG A 227 -3.89 7.01 24.92
N ILE A 228 -4.29 8.10 24.28
CA ILE A 228 -4.36 8.20 22.81
C ILE A 228 -2.96 8.05 22.22
N GLU A 229 -1.94 8.63 22.85
CA GLU A 229 -0.56 8.53 22.36
C GLU A 229 0.01 7.11 22.53
N LEU A 230 -0.24 6.45 23.66
CA LEU A 230 0.12 5.03 23.84
C LEU A 230 -0.59 4.12 22.84
N ALA A 231 -1.90 4.33 22.62
CA ALA A 231 -2.66 3.62 21.60
C ALA A 231 -2.11 3.91 20.19
N GLY A 232 -1.72 5.15 19.92
CA GLY A 232 -1.07 5.55 18.68
C GLY A 232 0.27 4.85 18.47
N ALA A 233 1.13 4.79 19.49
CA ALA A 233 2.39 4.06 19.44
C ALA A 233 2.17 2.57 19.15
N PHE A 234 1.21 1.94 19.84
CA PHE A 234 0.84 0.54 19.59
C PHE A 234 0.37 0.32 18.16
N LEU A 235 -0.51 1.18 17.62
CA LEU A 235 -1.00 1.07 16.23
C LEU A 235 0.11 1.27 15.19
N ILE A 236 1.01 2.24 15.39
CA ILE A 236 2.21 2.38 14.53
C ILE A 236 3.07 1.13 14.63
N GLY A 237 3.18 0.54 15.82
CA GLY A 237 3.83 -0.75 16.07
C GLY A 237 3.23 -1.91 15.29
N VAL A 238 1.89 -2.04 15.31
CA VAL A 238 1.17 -3.03 14.50
C VAL A 238 1.45 -2.80 13.01
N SER A 239 1.38 -1.55 12.54
CA SER A 239 1.71 -1.20 11.15
C SER A 239 3.14 -1.63 10.79
N ALA A 240 4.12 -1.32 11.63
CA ALA A 240 5.53 -1.66 11.37
C ALA A 240 5.79 -3.17 11.43
N ALA A 241 5.08 -3.88 12.31
CA ALA A 241 5.13 -5.34 12.41
C ALA A 241 4.41 -6.04 11.24
N VAL A 242 3.52 -5.36 10.51
CA VAL A 242 2.97 -5.86 9.25
C VAL A 242 3.86 -5.48 8.06
N LYS A 243 4.42 -4.27 8.06
CA LYS A 243 5.32 -3.79 7.00
C LYS A 243 6.37 -2.83 7.55
N TRP A 244 7.64 -3.21 7.43
CA TRP A 244 8.81 -2.49 7.97
C TRP A 244 8.87 -1.00 7.62
N VAL A 245 8.29 -0.63 6.48
CA VAL A 245 8.32 0.73 5.91
C VAL A 245 7.77 1.81 6.83
N THR A 246 6.94 1.47 7.82
CA THR A 246 6.38 2.45 8.77
C THR A 246 7.17 2.58 10.08
N LEU A 247 8.25 1.81 10.28
CA LEU A 247 9.09 1.89 11.48
C LEU A 247 9.64 3.31 11.76
N PRO A 248 10.05 4.12 10.75
CA PRO A 248 10.48 5.50 11.00
C PRO A 248 9.41 6.37 11.67
N ILE A 249 8.12 6.06 11.50
CA ILE A 249 7.02 6.81 12.15
C ILE A 249 7.02 6.58 13.67
N LEU A 250 7.40 5.39 14.14
CA LEU A 250 7.58 5.12 15.57
C LEU A 250 8.78 5.91 16.11
N GLY A 251 9.90 5.92 15.37
CA GLY A 251 11.07 6.73 15.69
C GLY A 251 10.74 8.23 15.77
N TRP A 252 9.91 8.72 14.85
CA TRP A 252 9.39 10.08 14.87
C TRP A 252 8.59 10.37 16.14
N LEU A 253 7.67 9.49 16.53
CA LEU A 253 6.84 9.68 17.73
C LEU A 253 7.70 9.74 19.00
N VAL A 254 8.63 8.79 19.15
CA VAL A 254 9.59 8.76 20.26
C VAL A 254 10.45 10.03 20.28
N TRP A 255 10.94 10.47 19.12
CA TRP A 255 11.76 11.68 18.98
C TRP A 255 11.03 12.96 19.42
N GLN A 256 9.71 13.07 19.16
CA GLN A 256 8.92 14.23 19.63
C GLN A 256 9.04 14.41 21.15
N ARG A 257 9.10 13.31 21.90
CA ARG A 257 9.14 13.28 23.36
C ARG A 257 10.55 13.44 23.91
N LEU A 258 11.54 12.84 23.25
CA LEU A 258 12.95 13.07 23.56
C LEU A 258 13.33 14.55 23.44
N ARG A 259 12.81 15.26 22.43
CA ARG A 259 13.03 16.71 22.30
C ARG A 259 12.46 17.55 23.45
N LYS A 260 11.39 17.06 24.07
CA LYS A 260 10.80 17.67 25.27
C LYS A 260 11.49 17.22 26.57
N ARG A 261 12.53 16.38 26.48
CA ARG A 261 13.23 15.74 27.60
C ARG A 261 12.33 14.81 28.42
N GLU A 262 11.26 14.30 27.82
CA GLU A 262 10.31 13.37 28.44
C GLU A 262 10.77 11.91 28.26
N PHE A 263 11.96 11.58 28.77
CA PHE A 263 12.64 10.28 28.51
C PHE A 263 11.82 9.06 28.94
N GLY A 264 11.21 9.10 30.14
CA GLY A 264 10.39 7.99 30.62
C GLY A 264 9.20 7.72 29.71
N TRP A 265 8.56 8.77 29.21
CA TRP A 265 7.45 8.64 28.27
C TRP A 265 7.91 8.14 26.91
N ALA A 266 9.06 8.62 26.42
CA ALA A 266 9.67 8.13 25.19
C ALA A 266 9.97 6.61 25.24
N ILE A 267 10.46 6.11 26.39
CA ILE A 267 10.68 4.68 26.62
C ILE A 267 9.36 3.92 26.62
N MET A 268 8.32 4.45 27.27
CA MET A 268 6.99 3.81 27.26
C MET A 268 6.41 3.71 25.84
N LEU A 269 6.50 4.78 25.05
CA LEU A 269 6.03 4.77 23.66
C LEU A 269 6.82 3.78 22.80
N LEU A 270 8.13 3.71 22.97
CA LEU A 270 8.96 2.72 22.29
C LEU A 270 8.56 1.29 22.68
N GLY A 271 8.38 1.03 23.97
CA GLY A 271 7.95 -0.28 24.49
C GLY A 271 6.60 -0.72 23.92
N PHE A 272 5.59 0.16 23.98
CA PHE A 272 4.26 -0.11 23.41
C PHE A 272 4.30 -0.27 21.88
N GLY A 273 5.12 0.51 21.19
CA GLY A 273 5.28 0.42 19.74
C GLY A 273 6.03 -0.83 19.28
N LEU A 274 6.99 -1.34 20.05
CA LEU A 274 7.70 -2.58 19.71
C LEU A 274 6.94 -3.85 20.15
N LEU A 275 5.99 -3.73 21.08
CA LEU A 275 5.25 -4.87 21.63
C LEU A 275 4.61 -5.78 20.56
N PRO A 276 3.89 -5.27 19.53
CA PRO A 276 3.31 -6.15 18.50
C PRO A 276 4.34 -6.99 17.76
N PHE A 277 5.48 -6.39 17.42
CA PHE A 277 6.58 -7.08 16.75
C PHE A 277 7.19 -8.14 17.66
N LEU A 278 7.51 -7.78 18.91
CA LEU A 278 8.13 -8.70 19.87
C LEU A 278 7.22 -9.90 20.16
N LEU A 279 5.92 -9.68 20.37
CA LEU A 279 4.96 -10.77 20.59
C LEU A 279 4.86 -11.69 19.36
N ALA A 280 4.75 -11.12 18.16
CA ALA A 280 4.70 -11.90 16.93
C ALA A 280 5.99 -12.68 16.70
N LEU A 281 7.15 -12.08 16.95
CA LEU A 281 8.44 -12.75 16.83
C LEU A 281 8.57 -13.89 17.84
N SER A 282 8.16 -13.69 19.10
CA SER A 282 8.18 -14.74 20.11
C SER A 282 7.30 -15.93 19.72
N VAL A 283 6.06 -15.68 19.30
CA VAL A 283 5.16 -16.75 18.83
C VAL A 283 5.77 -17.47 17.63
N PHE A 284 6.32 -16.73 16.67
CA PHE A 284 6.94 -17.31 15.50
C PHE A 284 8.10 -18.24 15.87
N VAL A 285 9.10 -17.75 16.61
CA VAL A 285 10.30 -18.52 17.00
C VAL A 285 9.96 -19.76 17.82
N LEU A 286 8.90 -19.72 18.64
CA LEU A 286 8.49 -20.86 19.46
C LEU A 286 7.72 -21.95 18.69
N THR A 287 7.33 -21.70 17.43
CA THR A 287 6.41 -22.57 16.69
C THR A 287 6.93 -23.05 15.34
N VAL A 288 8.18 -22.72 14.99
CA VAL A 288 8.86 -23.20 13.79
C VAL A 288 10.30 -23.63 14.10
N ASP A 289 10.94 -24.32 13.17
CA ASP A 289 12.28 -24.90 13.24
C ASP A 289 13.46 -23.91 13.35
N GLY A 290 13.21 -22.61 13.26
CA GLY A 290 14.23 -21.59 13.52
C GLY A 290 13.92 -20.22 12.95
N LEU A 291 14.83 -19.28 13.19
CA LEU A 291 14.77 -17.93 12.63
C LEU A 291 15.92 -17.72 11.64
N GLY A 292 15.58 -17.56 10.36
CA GLY A 292 16.49 -17.02 9.37
C GLY A 292 16.57 -15.49 9.40
N PRO A 293 17.35 -14.86 8.51
CA PRO A 293 17.37 -13.41 8.38
C PRO A 293 15.98 -12.86 8.04
N LEU A 294 15.45 -11.95 8.87
CA LEU A 294 14.14 -11.32 8.66
C LEU A 294 14.08 -10.42 7.41
N VAL A 295 15.25 -10.01 6.91
CA VAL A 295 15.40 -9.22 5.70
C VAL A 295 16.51 -9.86 4.87
N PRO A 296 16.17 -10.75 3.91
CA PRO A 296 17.15 -11.46 3.09
C PRO A 296 17.96 -10.47 2.25
N ARG A 297 19.25 -10.78 2.03
CA ARG A 297 20.13 -9.92 1.22
C ARG A 297 19.72 -9.89 -0.25
N GLU A 298 19.16 -10.99 -0.74
CA GLU A 298 18.73 -11.17 -2.13
C GLU A 298 17.64 -10.16 -2.50
N PHE A 299 16.66 -9.96 -1.62
CA PHE A 299 15.61 -8.96 -1.81
C PHE A 299 16.12 -7.52 -1.70
N THR A 300 17.10 -7.28 -0.82
CA THR A 300 17.62 -5.94 -0.61
C THR A 300 18.62 -5.53 -1.67
N MET A 301 19.32 -6.43 -2.37
CA MET A 301 20.40 -6.06 -3.29
C MET A 301 19.98 -5.89 -4.75
N VAL A 302 19.05 -6.69 -5.30
CA VAL A 302 18.85 -6.77 -6.77
C VAL A 302 17.39 -6.66 -7.25
N THR A 303 16.41 -6.51 -6.33
CA THR A 303 15.00 -6.40 -6.75
C THR A 303 14.75 -5.13 -7.56
N ARG A 304 14.03 -5.24 -8.69
CA ARG A 304 13.68 -4.15 -9.62
C ARG A 304 12.17 -4.08 -9.84
N GLY A 305 11.68 -2.90 -10.21
CA GLY A 305 10.29 -2.61 -10.51
C GLY A 305 10.15 -1.36 -11.37
N CYS A 306 9.28 -0.44 -10.95
CA CYS A 306 9.07 0.85 -11.62
C CYS A 306 9.80 1.97 -10.87
N GLU A 307 11.12 1.96 -10.79
CA GLU A 307 11.89 2.97 -10.03
C GLU A 307 11.87 4.35 -10.71
N LEU A 308 12.00 5.43 -9.91
CA LEU A 308 12.23 6.79 -10.41
C LEU A 308 13.70 7.19 -10.25
N VAL A 309 14.09 7.54 -9.02
CA VAL A 309 15.44 8.07 -8.75
C VAL A 309 16.53 7.03 -9.00
N PRO A 310 16.38 5.75 -8.58
CA PRO A 310 17.37 4.73 -8.92
C PRO A 310 17.62 4.59 -10.42
N TRP A 311 16.55 4.64 -11.23
CA TRP A 311 16.66 4.59 -12.69
C TRP A 311 17.39 5.82 -13.28
N ILE A 312 17.11 7.02 -12.76
CA ILE A 312 17.82 8.25 -13.18
C ILE A 312 19.32 8.14 -12.87
N ILE A 313 19.67 7.66 -11.67
CA ILE A 313 21.06 7.46 -11.24
C ILE A 313 21.75 6.44 -12.15
N GLU A 314 21.06 5.33 -12.46
CA GLU A 314 21.57 4.28 -13.35
C GLU A 314 21.95 4.81 -14.73
N GLN A 315 21.22 5.80 -15.29
CA GLN A 315 21.56 6.39 -16.59
C GLN A 315 22.95 7.06 -16.60
N GLY A 316 23.36 7.64 -15.47
CA GLY A 316 24.68 8.25 -15.31
C GLY A 316 25.73 7.32 -14.71
N TRP A 317 25.30 6.29 -13.97
CA TRP A 317 26.16 5.33 -13.29
C TRP A 317 25.56 3.91 -13.35
N PRO A 318 25.77 3.17 -14.46
CA PRO A 318 25.12 1.88 -14.69
C PRO A 318 25.43 0.79 -13.65
N HIS A 319 26.59 0.87 -12.98
CA HIS A 319 26.99 -0.12 -11.96
C HIS A 319 26.08 -0.09 -10.72
N THR A 320 25.32 1.00 -10.52
CA THR A 320 24.30 1.07 -9.47
C THR A 320 23.13 0.10 -9.71
N TYR A 321 22.99 -0.43 -10.92
CA TYR A 321 22.02 -1.50 -11.22
C TYR A 321 22.36 -2.81 -10.50
N GLU A 322 23.59 -3.04 -10.07
CA GLU A 322 23.99 -4.28 -9.38
C GLU A 322 23.74 -4.23 -7.86
N SER A 323 23.45 -3.04 -7.32
CA SER A 323 23.28 -2.86 -5.87
C SER A 323 22.32 -1.73 -5.50
N ASN A 324 21.40 -2.02 -4.60
CA ASN A 324 20.47 -1.04 -4.04
C ASN A 324 21.02 -0.24 -2.86
N SER A 325 22.28 -0.41 -2.47
CA SER A 325 22.83 0.23 -1.26
C SER A 325 22.69 1.76 -1.29
N ILE A 326 22.82 2.39 -2.45
CA ILE A 326 22.64 3.85 -2.61
C ILE A 326 21.20 4.24 -2.31
N SER A 327 20.23 3.54 -2.90
CA SER A 327 18.80 3.77 -2.68
C SER A 327 18.41 3.56 -1.22
N LEU A 328 18.89 2.49 -0.60
CA LEU A 328 18.65 2.19 0.82
C LEU A 328 19.28 3.24 1.73
N GLY A 329 20.51 3.67 1.44
CA GLY A 329 21.18 4.75 2.16
C GLY A 329 20.43 6.08 2.04
N ALA A 330 19.95 6.42 0.85
CA ALA A 330 19.15 7.61 0.62
C ALA A 330 17.80 7.57 1.37
N ILE A 331 17.11 6.42 1.35
CA ILE A 331 15.87 6.21 2.13
C ILE A 331 16.15 6.37 3.62
N ALA A 332 17.21 5.76 4.15
CA ALA A 332 17.57 5.85 5.56
C ALA A 332 17.88 7.30 5.96
N LEU A 333 18.67 8.01 5.15
CA LEU A 333 19.01 9.41 5.37
C LEU A 333 17.77 10.30 5.38
N VAL A 334 16.94 10.23 4.33
CA VAL A 334 15.73 11.05 4.24
C VAL A 334 14.74 10.71 5.35
N SER A 335 14.55 9.43 5.67
CA SER A 335 13.69 9.01 6.79
C SER A 335 14.19 9.58 8.12
N GLY A 336 15.50 9.53 8.37
CA GLY A 336 16.12 10.13 9.55
C GLY A 336 15.90 11.64 9.62
N LEU A 337 16.11 12.35 8.50
CA LEU A 337 15.84 13.79 8.43
C LEU A 337 14.36 14.12 8.70
N LEU A 338 13.43 13.34 8.15
CA LEU A 338 11.99 13.52 8.40
C LEU A 338 11.63 13.30 9.88
N VAL A 339 12.17 12.23 10.49
CA VAL A 339 12.04 11.96 11.94
C VAL A 339 12.49 13.17 12.75
N LEU A 340 13.65 13.74 12.40
CA LEU A 340 14.25 14.84 13.15
C LEU A 340 13.52 16.17 12.96
N THR A 341 12.96 16.44 11.77
CA THR A 341 12.50 17.78 11.39
C THR A 341 10.97 17.93 11.42
N VAL A 342 10.21 16.91 11.03
CA VAL A 342 8.75 17.01 10.86
C VAL A 342 8.04 16.98 12.23
N ARG A 343 7.01 17.80 12.39
CA ARG A 343 6.25 17.95 13.66
C ARG A 343 4.83 17.41 13.63
N ARG A 344 4.24 17.31 12.45
CA ARG A 344 2.85 16.84 12.30
C ARG A 344 2.83 15.41 11.81
N PHE A 345 1.94 14.60 12.38
CA PHE A 345 1.80 13.18 12.04
C PHE A 345 1.44 12.97 10.56
N ASP A 346 0.39 13.64 10.08
CA ASP A 346 -0.09 13.55 8.69
C ASP A 346 1.03 13.83 7.67
N ARG A 347 1.78 14.92 7.89
CA ARG A 347 2.93 15.28 7.05
C ARG A 347 4.06 14.28 7.13
N MET A 348 4.36 13.74 8.32
CA MET A 348 5.39 12.71 8.49
C MET A 348 5.06 11.47 7.65
N VAL A 349 3.82 11.00 7.71
CA VAL A 349 3.38 9.82 6.95
C VAL A 349 3.45 10.07 5.45
N GLU A 350 2.87 11.16 4.96
CA GLU A 350 2.86 11.46 3.52
C GLU A 350 4.27 11.65 2.96
N LEU A 351 5.14 12.40 3.64
CA LEU A 351 6.52 12.63 3.18
C LEU A 351 7.34 11.34 3.20
N LEU A 352 7.16 10.49 4.22
CA LEU A 352 7.83 9.20 4.29
C LEU A 352 7.40 8.29 3.14
N ILE A 353 6.10 8.17 2.87
CA ILE A 353 5.58 7.35 1.77
C ILE A 353 6.11 7.87 0.42
N VAL A 354 6.11 9.18 0.19
CA VAL A 354 6.67 9.77 -1.04
C VAL A 354 8.17 9.46 -1.14
N ALA A 355 8.94 9.62 -0.06
CA ALA A 355 10.37 9.31 -0.06
C ALA A 355 10.64 7.84 -0.37
N LEU A 356 9.89 6.91 0.25
CA LEU A 356 10.00 5.48 0.02
C LEU A 356 9.70 5.11 -1.44
N ILE A 357 8.67 5.70 -2.04
CA ILE A 357 8.27 5.43 -3.42
C ILE A 357 9.26 6.05 -4.42
N VAL A 358 9.70 7.29 -4.19
CA VAL A 358 10.59 8.01 -5.12
C VAL A 358 12.01 7.43 -5.11
N LEU A 359 12.51 7.09 -3.93
CA LEU A 359 13.86 6.55 -3.72
C LEU A 359 13.89 5.01 -3.73
N GLY A 360 12.72 4.36 -3.75
CA GLY A 360 12.55 2.92 -3.70
C GLY A 360 13.25 2.21 -4.86
N PRO A 361 14.12 1.21 -4.58
CA PRO A 361 14.80 0.43 -5.62
C PRO A 361 13.90 -0.59 -6.32
N SER A 362 12.71 -0.86 -5.77
CA SER A 362 11.67 -1.64 -6.43
C SER A 362 10.32 -1.09 -6.03
N ASN A 363 9.56 -0.62 -7.03
CA ASN A 363 8.18 -0.18 -6.84
C ASN A 363 7.23 -1.07 -7.61
N HIS A 364 6.24 -1.60 -6.90
CA HIS A 364 5.13 -2.35 -7.46
C HIS A 364 3.83 -1.55 -7.41
N ALA A 365 2.88 -1.89 -8.29
CA ALA A 365 1.63 -1.13 -8.44
C ALA A 365 0.88 -0.91 -7.12
N TRP A 366 0.83 -1.92 -6.25
CA TRP A 366 0.13 -1.83 -4.97
C TRP A 366 0.77 -0.84 -3.98
N TYR A 367 2.03 -0.47 -4.15
CA TYR A 367 2.69 0.55 -3.31
C TYR A 367 2.11 1.94 -3.56
N PHE A 368 1.55 2.16 -4.75
CA PHE A 368 0.93 3.43 -5.15
C PHE A 368 -0.40 3.70 -4.42
N THR A 369 -0.88 2.73 -3.63
CA THR A 369 -2.06 2.89 -2.78
C THR A 369 -1.74 3.56 -1.44
N TRP A 370 -0.48 3.53 -0.97
CA TRP A 370 -0.15 3.83 0.42
C TRP A 370 -0.48 5.26 0.84
N GLY A 371 -0.29 6.22 -0.07
CA GLY A 371 -0.56 7.65 0.20
C GLY A 371 -2.03 8.03 0.15
N LEU A 372 -2.89 7.20 -0.46
CA LEU A 372 -4.28 7.58 -0.78
C LEU A 372 -5.17 7.83 0.44
N PRO A 373 -5.11 7.07 1.55
CA PRO A 373 -5.90 7.36 2.74
C PRO A 373 -5.65 8.77 3.30
N PHE A 374 -4.41 9.26 3.21
CA PHE A 374 -4.00 10.58 3.71
C PHE A 374 -4.30 11.68 2.68
N ALA A 375 -4.18 11.37 1.38
CA ALA A 375 -4.56 12.25 0.28
C ALA A 375 -6.03 12.70 0.34
N VAL A 376 -6.90 11.92 1.00
CA VAL A 376 -8.30 12.28 1.30
C VAL A 376 -8.41 13.61 2.05
N ALA A 377 -7.47 13.89 2.97
CA ALA A 377 -7.43 15.13 3.73
C ALA A 377 -6.55 16.20 3.07
N SER A 378 -5.35 15.82 2.64
CA SER A 378 -4.32 16.74 2.15
C SER A 378 -4.52 17.17 0.69
N ARG A 379 -5.34 16.43 -0.08
CA ARG A 379 -5.44 16.52 -1.54
C ARG A 379 -4.09 16.43 -2.23
N ASN A 380 -3.25 15.52 -1.75
CA ASN A 380 -1.96 15.23 -2.37
C ASN A 380 -2.18 14.65 -3.78
N TRP A 381 -2.20 15.54 -4.77
CA TRP A 381 -2.41 15.19 -6.17
C TRP A 381 -1.30 14.30 -6.70
N GLY A 382 -0.08 14.38 -6.18
CA GLY A 382 0.98 13.48 -6.57
C GLY A 382 0.63 12.02 -6.26
N SER A 383 0.14 11.73 -5.05
CA SER A 383 -0.30 10.37 -4.69
C SER A 383 -1.56 9.92 -5.45
N ILE A 384 -2.52 10.82 -5.68
CA ILE A 384 -3.72 10.52 -6.47
C ILE A 384 -3.32 10.19 -7.92
N LEU A 385 -2.51 11.02 -8.56
CA LEU A 385 -2.07 10.83 -9.94
C LEU A 385 -1.21 9.58 -10.09
N LEU A 386 -0.32 9.30 -9.12
CA LEU A 386 0.49 8.08 -9.11
C LEU A 386 -0.39 6.82 -9.13
N SER A 387 -1.51 6.83 -8.41
CA SER A 387 -2.44 5.69 -8.42
C SER A 387 -3.10 5.46 -9.79
N LEU A 388 -3.22 6.51 -10.61
CA LEU A 388 -3.84 6.41 -11.94
C LEU A 388 -2.80 6.05 -13.00
N THR A 389 -1.68 6.76 -13.03
CA THR A 389 -0.58 6.50 -13.98
C THR A 389 0.17 5.22 -13.65
N GLY A 390 0.11 4.78 -12.39
CA GLY A 390 0.73 3.57 -11.87
C GLY A 390 0.23 2.28 -12.51
N PHE A 391 -0.93 2.28 -13.19
CA PHE A 391 -1.37 1.14 -14.02
C PHE A 391 -0.42 0.85 -15.18
N THR A 392 0.46 1.78 -15.54
CA THR A 392 1.57 1.53 -16.48
C THR A 392 2.49 0.41 -16.00
N TYR A 393 2.54 0.12 -14.69
CA TYR A 393 3.24 -1.03 -14.12
C TYR A 393 2.90 -2.34 -14.84
N PHE A 394 1.63 -2.57 -15.20
CA PHE A 394 1.21 -3.84 -15.78
C PHE A 394 1.75 -4.07 -17.20
N ARG A 395 2.32 -3.04 -17.84
CA ARG A 395 3.09 -3.19 -19.08
C ARG A 395 4.32 -4.08 -18.89
N LEU A 396 4.88 -4.15 -17.69
CA LEU A 396 6.02 -5.02 -17.37
C LEU A 396 5.74 -6.49 -17.69
N HIS A 397 4.53 -6.98 -17.44
CA HIS A 397 4.15 -8.36 -17.78
C HIS A 397 4.20 -8.61 -19.29
N MET A 398 3.72 -7.65 -20.09
CA MET A 398 3.79 -7.74 -21.54
C MET A 398 5.22 -7.63 -22.05
N THR A 399 6.03 -6.70 -21.51
CA THR A 399 7.45 -6.57 -21.89
C THR A 399 8.25 -7.82 -21.54
N LEU A 400 8.01 -8.39 -20.37
CA LEU A 400 8.64 -9.65 -19.95
C LEU A 400 8.31 -10.77 -20.91
N ALA A 401 7.03 -10.94 -21.27
CA ALA A 401 6.62 -11.99 -22.19
C ALA A 401 7.18 -11.82 -23.61
N LEU A 402 7.30 -10.58 -24.10
CA LEU A 402 7.78 -10.30 -25.47
C LEU A 402 9.30 -10.28 -25.59
N THR A 403 10.02 -9.89 -24.54
CA THR A 403 11.47 -9.58 -24.62
C THR A 403 12.32 -10.35 -23.62
N GLY A 404 11.70 -11.05 -22.66
CA GLY A 404 12.40 -11.66 -21.53
C GLY A 404 12.94 -10.66 -20.51
N LYS A 405 12.62 -9.36 -20.62
CA LYS A 405 13.13 -8.31 -19.75
C LYS A 405 12.02 -7.66 -18.93
N TRP A 406 12.28 -7.49 -17.63
CA TRP A 406 11.40 -6.77 -16.71
C TRP A 406 11.77 -5.28 -16.68
N VAL A 407 11.34 -4.53 -17.71
CA VAL A 407 11.70 -3.12 -17.86
C VAL A 407 10.59 -2.30 -18.52
N LEU A 408 10.43 -1.05 -18.09
CA LEU A 408 9.60 -0.06 -18.77
C LEU A 408 10.44 0.76 -19.75
N THR A 409 9.85 1.12 -20.89
CA THR A 409 10.44 2.09 -21.82
C THR A 409 10.51 3.50 -21.19
N GLY A 410 11.33 4.39 -21.74
CA GLY A 410 11.41 5.79 -21.28
C GLY A 410 10.07 6.54 -21.35
N ILE A 411 9.26 6.25 -22.38
CA ILE A 411 7.91 6.83 -22.54
C ILE A 411 6.98 6.31 -21.43
N GLU A 412 6.95 4.99 -21.21
CA GLU A 412 6.14 4.40 -20.13
C GLU A 412 6.56 4.93 -18.75
N ARG A 413 7.86 5.08 -18.48
CA ARG A 413 8.35 5.71 -17.24
C ARG A 413 7.91 7.17 -17.12
N SER A 414 7.92 7.93 -18.21
CA SER A 414 7.46 9.32 -18.23
C SER A 414 5.96 9.44 -17.96
N ILE A 415 5.15 8.51 -18.50
CA ILE A 415 3.71 8.41 -18.21
C ILE A 415 3.49 8.07 -16.73
N LEU A 416 4.22 7.09 -16.20
CA LEU A 416 4.10 6.66 -14.81
C LEU A 416 4.46 7.79 -13.84
N TRP A 417 5.60 8.48 -14.06
CA TRP A 417 6.20 9.39 -13.08
C TRP A 417 5.97 10.88 -13.33
N GLY A 418 5.74 11.32 -14.57
CA GLY A 418 5.60 12.73 -14.90
C GLY A 418 4.47 13.43 -14.12
N PRO A 419 3.22 12.96 -14.25
CA PRO A 419 2.09 13.55 -13.53
C PRO A 419 2.22 13.55 -11.99
N PRO A 420 2.61 12.45 -11.31
CA PRO A 420 2.75 12.47 -9.86
C PRO A 420 3.87 13.37 -9.36
N VAL A 421 5.00 13.48 -10.07
CA VAL A 421 6.08 14.43 -9.72
C VAL A 421 5.57 15.86 -9.73
N LEU A 422 4.83 16.27 -10.76
CA LEU A 422 4.21 17.60 -10.83
C LEU A 422 3.23 17.82 -9.68
N GLY A 423 2.39 16.81 -9.38
CA GLY A 423 1.44 16.87 -8.27
C GLY A 423 2.11 16.98 -6.89
N TRP A 424 3.24 16.29 -6.67
CA TRP A 424 4.00 16.42 -5.42
C TRP A 424 4.70 17.77 -5.31
N LEU A 425 5.26 18.31 -6.40
CA LEU A 425 5.85 19.64 -6.41
C LEU A 425 4.80 20.71 -6.05
N GLU A 426 3.62 20.66 -6.67
CA GLU A 426 2.51 21.55 -6.32
C GLU A 426 2.13 21.44 -4.84
N TRP A 427 1.92 20.20 -4.36
CA TRP A 427 1.55 19.92 -2.96
C TRP A 427 2.58 20.44 -1.95
N LEU A 428 3.88 20.28 -2.23
CA LEU A 428 4.96 20.79 -1.39
C LEU A 428 5.01 22.33 -1.39
N LEU A 429 4.80 22.97 -2.55
CA LEU A 429 4.81 24.42 -2.68
C LEU A 429 3.61 25.07 -1.96
N ILE A 430 2.42 24.48 -2.09
CA ILE A 430 1.22 24.97 -1.39
C ILE A 430 1.33 24.74 0.11
N GLY A 431 1.85 23.58 0.54
CA GLY A 431 2.04 23.26 1.96
C GLY A 431 2.93 24.26 2.71
N ARG A 432 3.96 24.80 2.05
CA ARG A 432 4.82 25.85 2.63
C ARG A 432 4.10 27.18 2.87
N ARG A 433 3.10 27.52 2.04
CA ARG A 433 2.34 28.77 2.18
C ARG A 433 1.36 28.73 3.36
N SER A 434 0.81 27.57 3.70
CA SER A 434 -0.09 27.43 4.85
C SER A 434 0.64 27.45 6.20
N ASP A 435 1.88 26.93 6.27
CA ASP A 435 2.65 26.87 7.51
C ASP A 435 3.39 28.18 7.83
N GLY A 436 3.64 29.05 6.84
CA GLY A 436 4.23 30.38 7.05
C GLY A 436 3.25 31.51 7.43
N SER A 437 1.97 31.17 7.68
CA SER A 437 0.90 32.13 7.99
C SER A 437 0.31 31.95 9.40
N ARG A 438 1.03 31.25 10.29
CA ARG A 438 0.63 31.01 11.68
C ARG A 438 1.68 31.45 12.66
#